data_AF-X1L029-F1
#
_entry.id   AF-X1L029-F1
#
_cell.length_a   1.000
_cell.length_b   1.000
_cell.length_c   1.000
_cell.angle_alpha   90.00
_cell.angle_beta   90.00
_cell.angle_gamma   90.00
#
_symmetry.space_group_name_H-M   'P 1'
#
loop_
_entity.id
_entity.type
_entity.pdbx_description
1 polymer ?
#
loop_
_entity_poly.entity_id
_entity_poly.type
_entity_poly.pdbx_seq_one_letter_code
_entity_poly.pdbx_strand_id
1 'polypeptide(L)'
;MKDLISPHTRGESIYVDDIPEPVNLLYAAVYASNIPHGKIISLDIIKAENSEGVCKVLIAKDIPGNNQIGRLIQDEELLAEKEVL
;
A
#
# COMPACT_ATOMS: atom_id res chain seq x y z
N MET A 1 22.49 -18.09 23.43
CA MET A 1 21.42 -17.17 23.91
C MET A 1 21.89 -15.70 23.93
N LYS A 2 23.13 -15.37 24.33
CA LYS A 2 23.66 -13.99 24.29
C LYS A 2 23.79 -13.40 22.87
N ASP A 3 24.00 -14.23 21.86
CA ASP A 3 24.32 -13.75 20.51
C ASP A 3 23.10 -13.32 19.68
N LEU A 4 21.88 -13.58 20.13
CA LEU A 4 20.66 -13.15 19.42
C LEU A 4 20.30 -11.68 19.67
N ILE A 5 20.71 -11.12 20.82
CA ILE A 5 20.39 -9.72 21.19
C ILE A 5 21.37 -8.75 20.52
N SER A 6 22.62 -9.17 20.36
CA SER A 6 23.72 -8.31 19.92
C SER A 6 23.49 -7.62 18.56
N PRO A 7 22.91 -8.25 17.53
CA PRO A 7 22.69 -7.59 16.24
C PRO A 7 21.66 -6.45 16.33
N HIS A 8 20.62 -6.60 17.17
CA HIS A 8 19.58 -5.59 17.34
C HIS A 8 20.12 -4.31 17.99
N THR A 9 21.03 -4.43 18.96
CA THR A 9 21.62 -3.25 19.63
C THR A 9 22.74 -2.59 18.84
N ARG A 10 23.25 -3.28 17.81
CA ARG A 10 24.34 -2.80 16.94
C ARG A 10 23.85 -2.29 15.58
N GLY A 11 22.57 -2.44 15.26
CA GLY A 11 22.00 -2.08 13.95
C GLY A 11 22.41 -3.05 12.84
N GLU A 12 22.76 -4.28 13.18
CA GLU A 12 23.16 -5.33 12.23
C GLU A 12 22.01 -6.30 11.90
N SER A 13 20.88 -6.18 12.60
CA SER A 13 19.67 -6.92 12.27
C SER A 13 19.10 -6.40 10.95
N ILE A 14 18.92 -7.30 10.00
CA ILE A 14 18.35 -6.98 8.69
C ILE A 14 16.83 -7.07 8.75
N TYR A 15 16.16 -5.96 8.49
CA TYR A 15 14.72 -5.84 8.29
C TYR A 15 14.41 -5.68 6.79
N VAL A 16 13.12 -5.68 6.44
CA VAL A 16 12.67 -5.67 5.04
C VAL A 16 13.27 -4.48 4.25
N ASP A 17 13.34 -3.31 4.87
CA ASP A 17 13.82 -2.07 4.24
C ASP A 17 15.35 -1.95 4.21
N ASP A 18 16.06 -2.83 4.94
CA ASP A 18 17.54 -2.88 4.92
C ASP A 18 18.06 -3.71 3.74
N ILE A 19 17.18 -4.44 3.06
CA ILE A 19 17.55 -5.26 1.90
C ILE A 19 17.92 -4.32 0.74
N PRO A 20 19.09 -4.48 0.11
CA PRO A 20 19.50 -3.65 -1.02
C PRO A 20 18.46 -3.64 -2.13
N GLU A 21 18.09 -2.44 -2.57
CA GLU A 21 17.06 -2.25 -3.59
C GLU A 21 17.51 -2.82 -4.95
N PRO A 22 16.67 -3.61 -5.62
CA PRO A 22 16.92 -4.04 -6.99
C PRO A 22 16.96 -2.86 -7.96
N VAL A 23 17.70 -3.02 -9.06
CA VAL A 23 17.65 -2.06 -10.18
C VAL A 23 16.22 -2.00 -10.72
N ASN A 24 15.69 -0.77 -10.86
CA ASN A 24 14.31 -0.47 -11.27
C ASN A 24 13.22 -0.80 -10.23
N LEU A 25 13.55 -0.90 -8.94
CA LEU A 25 12.54 -0.92 -7.88
C LEU A 25 11.62 0.30 -8.02
N LEU A 26 10.31 0.08 -7.91
CA LEU A 26 9.31 1.13 -7.84
C LEU A 26 8.86 1.31 -6.39
N TYR A 27 8.62 2.56 -6.01
CA TYR A 27 7.99 2.90 -4.75
C TYR A 27 6.48 3.01 -4.93
N ALA A 28 5.74 2.61 -3.91
CA ALA A 28 4.29 2.75 -3.87
C ALA A 28 3.88 3.53 -2.60
N ALA A 29 2.80 4.30 -2.72
CA ALA A 29 2.19 5.00 -1.61
C ALA A 29 0.67 4.81 -1.66
N VAL A 30 0.03 4.82 -0.49
CA VAL A 30 -1.42 4.69 -0.36
C VAL A 30 -2.01 6.09 -0.16
N TYR A 31 -3.04 6.41 -0.93
CA TYR A 31 -3.87 7.58 -0.70
C TYR A 31 -5.11 7.18 0.09
N ALA A 32 -5.22 7.67 1.33
CA ALA A 32 -6.31 7.36 2.23
C ALA A 32 -7.45 8.39 2.15
N SER A 33 -8.65 7.98 2.55
CA SER A 33 -9.80 8.88 2.70
C SER A 33 -9.47 10.03 3.67
N ASN A 34 -9.94 11.23 3.36
CA ASN A 34 -9.86 12.40 4.24
C ASN A 34 -11.08 12.55 5.17
N ILE A 35 -12.05 11.64 5.06
CA ILE A 35 -13.26 11.59 5.88
C ILE A 35 -13.44 10.20 6.47
N PRO A 36 -14.10 10.08 7.64
CA PRO A 36 -14.37 8.78 8.24
C PRO A 36 -15.33 7.96 7.39
N HIS A 37 -16.44 8.54 6.92
CA HIS A 37 -17.46 7.79 6.18
C HIS A 37 -18.07 8.60 5.05
N GLY A 38 -18.25 7.99 3.88
CA GLY A 38 -18.87 8.64 2.73
C GLY A 38 -18.90 7.78 1.46
N LYS A 39 -19.73 8.17 0.48
CA LYS A 39 -19.80 7.51 -0.82
C LYS A 39 -18.83 8.13 -1.81
N ILE A 40 -18.12 7.30 -2.56
CA ILE A 40 -17.26 7.72 -3.67
C ILE A 40 -18.17 7.91 -4.89
N ILE A 41 -18.53 9.15 -5.18
CA ILE A 41 -19.34 9.48 -6.37
C ILE A 41 -18.48 9.56 -7.63
N SER A 42 -17.24 10.03 -7.49
CA SER A 42 -16.27 10.15 -8.57
C SER A 42 -14.84 10.13 -8.02
N LEU A 43 -13.92 9.56 -8.79
CA LEU A 43 -12.48 9.58 -8.50
C LEU A 43 -11.73 10.00 -9.76
N ASP A 44 -11.10 11.17 -9.74
CA ASP A 44 -10.24 11.67 -10.81
C ASP A 44 -8.78 11.47 -10.45
N ILE A 45 -8.09 10.64 -11.24
CA ILE A 45 -6.68 10.28 -11.05
C ILE A 45 -5.77 10.90 -12.11
N ILE A 46 -6.30 11.66 -13.08
CA ILE A 46 -5.56 12.11 -14.27
C ILE A 46 -4.34 12.93 -13.88
N LYS A 47 -4.47 13.82 -12.90
CA LYS A 47 -3.33 14.64 -12.43
C LYS A 47 -2.23 13.80 -11.80
N ALA A 48 -2.59 12.78 -11.04
CA ALA A 48 -1.63 11.89 -10.38
C ALA A 48 -0.94 10.99 -11.41
N GLU A 49 -1.69 10.43 -12.36
CA GLU A 49 -1.15 9.60 -13.44
C GLU A 49 -0.16 10.35 -14.34
N ASN A 50 -0.35 11.65 -14.55
CA ASN A 50 0.54 12.48 -15.37
C ASN A 50 1.66 13.17 -14.57
N SER A 51 1.78 12.90 -13.28
CA SER A 51 2.85 13.48 -12.47
C SER A 51 4.21 12.88 -12.85
N GLU A 52 5.26 13.70 -12.82
CA GLU A 52 6.62 13.24 -13.08
C GLU A 52 7.01 12.12 -12.10
N GLY A 53 7.62 11.06 -12.62
CA GLY A 53 8.06 9.89 -11.84
C GLY A 53 6.96 8.88 -11.49
N VAL A 54 5.69 9.16 -11.76
CA VAL A 54 4.59 8.20 -11.51
C VAL A 54 4.54 7.16 -12.62
N CYS A 55 4.75 5.89 -12.26
CA CYS A 55 4.61 4.80 -13.22
C CYS A 55 3.15 4.38 -13.42
N LYS A 56 2.33 4.39 -12.36
CA LYS A 56 0.92 4.02 -12.40
C LYS A 56 0.17 4.50 -11.14
N VAL A 57 -1.11 4.84 -11.30
CA VAL A 57 -2.07 4.94 -10.20
C VAL A 57 -2.98 3.73 -10.26
N LEU A 58 -3.10 3.00 -9.15
CA LEU A 58 -3.95 1.81 -9.05
C LEU A 58 -5.21 2.16 -8.27
N ILE A 59 -6.37 1.76 -8.80
CA ILE A 59 -7.66 1.86 -8.11
C ILE A 59 -8.33 0.48 -8.04
N ALA A 60 -9.45 0.36 -7.33
CA ALA A 60 -10.13 -0.92 -7.11
C ALA A 60 -10.36 -1.73 -8.40
N LYS A 61 -10.70 -1.05 -9.52
CA LYS A 61 -10.93 -1.69 -10.83
C LYS A 61 -9.68 -2.34 -11.46
N ASP A 62 -8.48 -1.96 -11.02
CA ASP A 62 -7.22 -2.48 -11.55
C ASP A 62 -6.80 -3.80 -10.89
N ILE A 63 -7.52 -4.24 -9.85
CA ILE A 63 -7.26 -5.51 -9.17
C ILE A 63 -7.73 -6.65 -10.09
N PRO A 64 -6.85 -7.55 -10.53
CA PRO A 64 -7.22 -8.64 -11.45
C PRO A 64 -8.04 -9.74 -10.78
N GLY A 65 -8.06 -9.77 -9.45
CA GLY A 65 -8.78 -10.75 -8.64
C GLY A 65 -9.84 -10.12 -7.75
N ASN A 66 -10.07 -10.72 -6.58
CA ASN A 66 -11.03 -10.20 -5.62
C ASN A 66 -10.43 -9.03 -4.83
N ASN A 67 -11.18 -7.93 -4.74
CA ASN A 67 -10.85 -6.78 -3.90
C ASN A 67 -11.13 -7.01 -2.40
N GLN A 68 -11.75 -8.13 -2.03
CA GLN A 68 -12.05 -8.47 -0.63
C GLN A 68 -10.86 -9.18 0.03
N ILE A 69 -10.40 -8.67 1.18
CA ILE A 69 -9.22 -9.15 1.91
C ILE A 69 -9.50 -9.50 3.38
N GLY A 70 -10.73 -9.30 3.85
CA GLY A 70 -11.13 -9.63 5.21
C GLY A 70 -10.80 -11.08 5.56
N ARG A 71 -10.02 -11.29 6.61
CA ARG A 71 -9.42 -12.60 6.91
C ARG A 71 -10.41 -13.57 7.54
N LEU A 72 -11.19 -13.11 8.52
CA LEU A 72 -12.15 -13.93 9.27
C LEU A 72 -13.58 -13.64 8.82
N ILE A 73 -13.92 -12.35 8.74
CA ILE A 73 -15.16 -11.84 8.18
C ILE A 73 -14.80 -11.19 6.85
N GLN A 74 -15.67 -11.34 5.85
CA GLN A 74 -15.46 -10.78 4.50
C GLN A 74 -16.02 -9.35 4.43
N ASP A 75 -15.48 -8.46 5.26
CA ASP A 75 -15.95 -7.08 5.46
C ASP A 75 -14.90 -6.00 5.12
N GLU A 76 -13.74 -6.39 4.57
CA GLU A 76 -12.63 -5.47 4.27
C GLU A 76 -12.27 -5.49 2.78
N GLU A 77 -12.34 -4.35 2.12
CA GLU A 77 -11.81 -4.17 0.77
C GLU A 77 -10.34 -3.73 0.82
N LEU A 78 -9.52 -4.20 -0.14
CA LEU A 78 -8.12 -3.76 -0.28
C LEU A 78 -8.03 -2.30 -0.69
N LEU A 79 -8.82 -1.90 -1.69
CA LEU A 79 -8.97 -0.53 -2.14
C LEU A 79 -10.46 -0.18 -2.19
N ALA A 80 -10.86 0.94 -1.61
CA ALA A 80 -12.26 1.36 -1.59
C ALA A 80 -12.83 1.53 -3.01
N GLU A 81 -13.97 0.87 -3.30
CA GLU A 81 -14.63 0.99 -4.61
C GLU A 81 -15.82 1.98 -4.59
N LYS A 82 -16.71 1.87 -3.60
CA LYS A 82 -17.99 2.60 -3.58
C LYS A 82 -18.14 3.55 -2.40
N GLU A 83 -17.54 3.22 -1.28
CA GLU A 83 -17.62 3.99 -0.04
C GLU A 83 -16.36 3.83 0.80
N VAL A 84 -16.20 4.76 1.73
CA VAL A 84 -15.18 4.76 2.78
C VAL A 84 -15.92 4.67 4.11
N LEU A 85 -15.38 3.93 5.07
CA LEU A 85 -16.03 3.53 6.33
C LEU A 85 -15.22 3.93 7.56
#